data_AF-A0A976HMA6-F1
#
_entry.id   AF-A0A976HMA6-F1
#
_cell.length_a   1.000
_cell.length_b   1.000
_cell.length_c   1.000
_cell.angle_alpha   90.00
_cell.angle_beta   90.00
_cell.angle_gamma   90.00
#
_symmetry.space_group_name_H-M   'P 1'
#
loop_
_entity.id
_entity.type
_entity.pdbx_description
1 polymer ?
#
loop_
_entity_poly.entity_id
_entity_poly.type
_entity_poly.pdbx_seq_one_letter_code
_entity_poly.pdbx_strand_id
1 'polypeptide(L)'
;MLARLAIKLVVNGYPPAMGPVLLVSNHISWLDIVVMHAARHCRFVSKASVQHWPIVGILANGAGTLYIERESRRDAMRVVHQVAERLRA
;
A
#
# COMPACT_ATOMS: atom_id res chain seq x y z
N MET A 1 6.60 14.11 5.34
CA MET A 1 5.14 14.30 5.20
C MET A 1 4.42 14.18 6.55
N LEU A 2 4.56 13.08 7.29
CA LEU A 2 3.88 12.86 8.58
C LEU A 2 4.05 14.01 9.58
N ALA A 3 5.27 14.54 9.73
CA ALA A 3 5.52 15.68 10.63
C ALA A 3 4.72 16.95 10.24
N ARG A 4 4.44 17.17 8.95
CA ARG A 4 3.61 18.30 8.48
C ARG A 4 2.12 18.11 8.81
N LEU A 5 1.72 16.87 9.11
CA LEU A 5 0.39 16.51 9.58
C LEU A 5 0.34 16.40 11.12
N ALA A 6 1.40 16.80 11.82
CA ALA A 6 1.57 16.61 13.26
C ALA A 6 1.48 15.13 13.72
N ILE A 7 1.83 14.18 12.84
CA ILE A 7 1.82 12.75 13.14
C ILE A 7 3.23 12.29 13.55
N LYS A 8 3.35 11.72 14.75
CA LYS A 8 4.56 11.02 15.21
C LYS A 8 4.47 9.54 14.81
N LEU A 9 5.46 9.07 14.05
CA LEU A 9 5.61 7.66 13.71
C LEU A 9 6.39 6.93 14.82
N VAL A 10 5.87 5.80 15.28
CA VAL A 10 6.58 4.86 16.16
C VAL A 10 6.58 3.50 15.49
N VAL A 11 7.77 2.96 15.22
CA VAL A 11 7.95 1.63 14.63
C VAL A 11 8.58 0.75 15.70
N ASN A 12 7.88 -0.33 16.05
CA ASN A 12 8.39 -1.34 16.98
C ASN A 12 8.92 -2.53 16.18
N GLY A 13 10.20 -2.87 16.37
CA GLY A 13 10.90 -3.91 15.61
C GLY A 13 11.53 -3.40 14.31
N TYR A 14 12.03 -4.33 13.49
CA TYR A 14 12.73 -4.04 12.24
C TYR A 14 11.95 -4.60 11.05
N PRO A 15 11.38 -3.74 10.19
CA PRO A 15 10.81 -4.18 8.93
C PRO A 15 11.89 -4.92 8.12
N PRO A 16 11.57 -6.03 7.43
CA PRO A 16 12.55 -6.76 6.62
C PRO A 16 13.31 -5.81 5.69
N ALA A 17 14.63 -5.94 5.57
CA ALA A 17 15.41 -5.05 4.72
C ALA A 17 15.33 -5.45 3.23
N MET A 18 15.19 -6.74 2.94
CA MET A 18 15.32 -7.30 1.59
C MET A 18 14.26 -8.36 1.27
N GLY A 19 14.20 -8.73 -0.01
CA GLY A 19 13.38 -9.82 -0.54
C GLY A 19 11.93 -9.44 -0.85
N PRO A 20 11.24 -10.30 -1.62
CA PRO A 20 9.80 -10.22 -1.77
C PRO A 20 9.13 -10.50 -0.41
N VAL A 21 8.40 -9.51 0.11
CA VAL A 21 7.69 -9.63 1.39
C VAL A 21 6.24 -9.18 1.19
N LEU A 22 5.30 -10.03 1.61
CA LEU A 22 3.90 -9.65 1.74
C LEU A 22 3.68 -9.08 3.14
N LEU A 23 3.51 -7.76 3.22
CA LEU A 23 3.12 -7.10 4.46
C LEU A 23 1.61 -7.19 4.63
N VAL A 24 1.17 -7.75 5.76
CA VAL A 24 -0.25 -7.87 6.12
C VAL A 24 -0.50 -6.98 7.33
N SER A 25 -1.48 -6.11 7.22
CA SER A 25 -1.91 -5.20 8.27
C SER A 25 -3.43 -5.07 8.24
N ASN A 26 -4.01 -4.73 9.38
CA ASN A 26 -5.35 -4.16 9.41
C ASN A 26 -5.38 -2.84 8.60
N HIS A 27 -6.53 -2.55 8.00
CA HIS A 27 -6.78 -1.30 7.28
C HIS A 27 -7.78 -0.45 8.09
N ILE A 28 -7.31 0.63 8.67
CA ILE A 28 -8.13 1.52 9.53
C ILE A 28 -8.43 2.83 8.80
N SER A 29 -7.45 3.37 8.08
CA SER A 29 -7.51 4.74 7.57
C SER A 29 -6.83 4.90 6.22
N TRP A 30 -7.20 5.94 5.49
CA TRP A 30 -6.45 6.40 4.31
C TRP A 30 -5.01 6.79 4.67
N LEU A 31 -4.74 7.13 5.94
CA LEU A 31 -3.40 7.42 6.45
C LEU A 31 -2.46 6.21 6.40
N ASP A 32 -2.99 4.99 6.32
CA ASP A 32 -2.20 3.75 6.35
C ASP A 32 -1.13 3.76 5.24
N ILE A 33 -1.47 4.28 4.04
CA ILE A 33 -0.52 4.40 2.93
C ILE A 33 0.69 5.27 3.32
N VAL A 34 0.45 6.42 3.93
CA VAL A 34 1.51 7.38 4.27
C VAL A 34 2.34 6.89 5.45
N VAL A 35 1.69 6.32 6.46
CA VAL A 35 2.32 5.79 7.67
C VAL A 35 3.21 4.60 7.34
N MET A 36 2.68 3.63 6.59
CA MET A 36 3.42 2.43 6.21
C MET A 36 4.57 2.77 5.26
N HIS A 37 4.33 3.64 4.27
CA HIS A 37 5.38 4.07 3.34
C HIS A 37 6.50 4.86 4.04
N ALA A 38 6.21 5.57 5.13
CA ALA A 38 7.22 6.25 5.94
C ALA A 38 8.07 5.27 6.77
N ALA A 39 7.50 4.13 7.19
CA ALA A 39 8.25 3.08 7.87
C ALA A 39 9.10 2.24 6.90
N ARG A 40 8.56 1.95 5.71
CA ARG A 40 9.23 1.18 4.65
C ARG A 40 8.59 1.48 3.30
N HIS A 41 9.40 1.67 2.26
CA HIS A 41 8.85 1.70 0.90
C HIS A 41 8.16 0.37 0.58
N CYS A 42 6.85 0.42 0.31
CA CYS A 42 6.04 -0.73 0.00
C CYS A 42 4.99 -0.38 -1.06
N ARG A 43 4.58 -1.39 -1.82
CA ARG A 43 3.47 -1.32 -2.76
C ARG A 43 2.20 -1.74 -2.05
N PHE A 44 1.10 -1.05 -2.30
CA PHE A 44 -0.19 -1.34 -1.66
C PHE A 44 -1.14 -2.02 -2.63
N VAL A 45 -2.20 -2.63 -2.09
CA VAL A 45 -3.42 -2.97 -2.83
C VAL A 45 -4.51 -2.02 -2.36
N SER A 46 -5.12 -1.25 -3.26
CA SER A 46 -6.12 -0.23 -2.89
C SER A 46 -7.32 -0.22 -3.83
N LYS A 47 -8.45 0.33 -3.38
CA LYS A 47 -9.66 0.46 -4.20
C LYS A 47 -9.36 1.40 -5.38
N ALA A 48 -9.79 1.04 -6.59
CA ALA A 48 -9.55 1.82 -7.81
C ALA A 48 -9.95 3.31 -7.70
N SER A 49 -11.00 3.64 -6.94
CA SER A 49 -11.42 5.03 -6.70
C SER A 49 -10.36 5.88 -6.00
N VAL A 50 -9.46 5.29 -5.20
CA VAL A 50 -8.41 6.00 -4.45
C VAL A 50 -7.40 6.65 -5.39
N GLN A 51 -7.20 6.14 -6.61
CA GLN A 51 -6.27 6.73 -7.58
C GLN A 51 -6.63 8.18 -7.93
N HIS A 52 -7.92 8.52 -7.82
CA HIS A 52 -8.45 9.85 -8.18
C HIS A 52 -8.50 10.81 -7.00
N TRP A 53 -8.11 10.37 -5.80
CA TRP A 53 -8.16 11.22 -4.63
C TRP A 53 -7.03 12.25 -4.66
N PRO A 54 -7.31 13.53 -4.32
CA PRO A 54 -6.27 14.53 -4.24
C PRO A 54 -5.24 14.12 -3.19
N ILE A 55 -3.95 14.32 -3.50
CA ILE A 55 -2.79 14.00 -2.64
C ILE A 55 -2.58 12.50 -2.43
N VAL A 56 -3.57 11.78 -1.89
CA VAL A 56 -3.46 10.34 -1.59
C VAL A 56 -3.28 9.52 -2.86
N GLY A 57 -4.03 9.83 -3.92
CA GLY A 57 -3.90 9.14 -5.21
C GLY A 57 -2.51 9.32 -5.83
N ILE A 58 -1.93 10.53 -5.72
CA ILE A 58 -0.57 10.82 -6.22
C ILE A 58 0.46 9.96 -5.47
N LEU A 59 0.36 9.88 -4.14
CA LEU A 59 1.26 9.07 -3.33
C LEU A 59 1.09 7.57 -3.59
N ALA A 60 -0.16 7.10 -3.69
CA ALA A 60 -0.46 5.71 -4.00
C ALA A 60 0.05 5.30 -5.39
N ASN A 61 -0.11 6.18 -6.40
CA ASN A 61 0.43 5.99 -7.74
C ASN A 61 1.96 5.97 -7.73
N GLY A 62 2.60 6.92 -7.05
CA GLY A 62 4.06 6.97 -6.91
C GLY A 62 4.64 5.75 -6.19
N ALA A 63 3.91 5.17 -5.24
CA ALA A 63 4.27 3.93 -4.57
C ALA A 63 4.07 2.67 -5.44
N GLY A 64 3.46 2.79 -6.62
CA GLY A 64 3.18 1.67 -7.51
C GLY A 64 2.10 0.73 -6.97
N THR A 65 1.05 1.31 -6.36
CA THR A 65 -0.12 0.61 -5.82
C THR A 65 -0.85 -0.18 -6.90
N LEU A 66 -1.27 -1.40 -6.57
CA LEU A 66 -2.14 -2.23 -7.39
C LEU A 66 -3.59 -1.89 -7.05
N TYR A 67 -4.34 -1.40 -8.04
CA TYR A 67 -5.74 -1.07 -7.84
C TYR A 67 -6.65 -2.28 -8.08
N ILE A 68 -7.66 -2.40 -7.22
CA ILE A 68 -8.69 -3.45 -7.27
C ILE A 68 -10.09 -2.84 -7.36
N GLU A 69 -10.89 -3.37 -8.28
CA GLU A 69 -12.34 -3.23 -8.33
C GLU A 69 -12.99 -4.35 -7.51
N ARG A 70 -13.33 -4.05 -6.25
CA ARG A 70 -13.83 -5.06 -5.30
C ARG A 70 -15.14 -5.74 -5.72
N GLU A 71 -15.93 -5.08 -6.57
CA GLU A 71 -17.19 -5.61 -7.10
C GLU A 71 -16.95 -6.67 -8.20
N SER A 72 -15.74 -6.73 -8.76
CA SER A 72 -15.36 -7.68 -9.80
C SER A 72 -14.50 -8.80 -9.23
N ARG A 73 -15.08 -10.00 -9.11
CA ARG A 73 -14.35 -11.20 -8.69
C ARG A 73 -13.17 -11.53 -9.62
N ARG A 74 -13.33 -11.25 -10.93
CA ARG A 74 -12.27 -11.42 -11.93
C ARG A 74 -11.09 -10.48 -11.64
N ASP A 75 -11.40 -9.23 -11.28
CA ASP A 75 -10.36 -8.25 -10.96
C ASP A 75 -9.62 -8.57 -9.67
N ALA A 76 -10.34 -9.06 -8.66
CA ALA A 76 -9.72 -9.59 -7.45
C ALA A 76 -8.71 -10.71 -7.75
N MET A 77 -9.09 -11.67 -8.60
CA MET A 77 -8.18 -12.74 -9.02
C MET A 77 -6.97 -12.21 -9.81
N ARG A 78 -7.17 -11.23 -10.70
CA ARG A 78 -6.05 -10.57 -11.41
C ARG A 78 -5.04 -9.98 -10.43
N VAL A 79 -5.50 -9.27 -9.40
CA VAL A 79 -4.60 -8.67 -8.40
C VAL A 79 -3.88 -9.74 -7.59
N VAL A 80 -4.54 -10.84 -7.21
CA VAL A 80 -3.90 -11.97 -6.53
C VAL A 80 -2.76 -12.55 -7.37
N HIS A 81 -2.98 -12.77 -8.68
CA HIS A 81 -1.94 -13.25 -9.58
C HIS A 81 -0.76 -12.28 -9.68
N GLN A 82 -1.04 -10.98 -9.82
CA GLN A 82 0.01 -9.95 -9.85
C GLN A 82 0.83 -9.91 -8.55
N VAL A 83 0.19 -10.00 -7.39
CA VAL A 83 0.89 -10.06 -6.10
C VAL A 83 1.75 -11.32 -6.03
N ALA A 84 1.22 -12.47 -6.44
CA ALA A 84 1.97 -13.73 -6.44
C ALA A 84 3.20 -13.68 -7.36
N GLU A 85 3.08 -13.10 -8.56
CA GLU A 85 4.22 -12.90 -9.47
C GLU A 85 5.29 -12.00 -8.87
N ARG A 86 4.89 -10.88 -8.24
CA ARG A 86 5.82 -9.95 -7.59
C ARG A 86 6.53 -10.53 -6.38
N LEU A 87 5.95 -11.56 -5.76
CA LEU A 87 6.56 -12.26 -4.63
C LEU A 87 7.51 -13.39 -5.06
N ARG A 88 7.52 -13.80 -6.33
CA ARG A 88 8.39 -14.86 -6.87
C ARG A 88 9.72 -14.34 -7.44
N ALA A 89 9.81 -13.04 -7.72
CA ALA A 89 11.01 -12.37 -8.22
C ALA A 89 11.89 -11.88 -7.06
#